data_AF-A0A9P4KI89-F1
#
_entry.id   AF-A0A9P4KI89-F1
#
_cell.length_a   1.000
_cell.length_b   1.000
_cell.length_c   1.000
_cell.angle_alpha   90.00
_cell.angle_beta   90.00
_cell.angle_gamma   90.00
#
_symmetry.space_group_name_H-M   'P 1'
#
loop_
_entity.id
_entity.type
_entity.pdbx_description
1 polymer ?
#
loop_
_entity_poly.entity_id
_entity_poly.type
_entity_poly.pdbx_seq_one_letter_code
_entity_poly.pdbx_strand_id
1 'polypeptide(L)' 'MITDNQLYTLAIFLGSSAMLLIILYHFLEVNSEDHVSEEKPKAVAGKVKS' A
#
# COMPACT_ATOMS: atom_id res chain seq x y z
N MET A 1 28.96 7.14 15.86
CA MET A 1 28.54 5.98 15.04
C MET A 1 27.32 5.41 15.73
N ILE A 2 26.20 5.28 15.02
CA ILE A 2 25.02 4.59 15.57
C ILE A 2 25.43 3.14 15.90
N THR A 3 25.05 2.64 17.07
CA THR A 3 25.38 1.26 17.45
C THR A 3 24.40 0.28 16.82
N ASP A 4 24.81 -0.97 16.61
CA ASP A 4 23.98 -2.00 15.97
C ASP A 4 22.63 -2.17 16.68
N ASN A 5 22.62 -2.03 18.01
CA ASN A 5 21.41 -2.09 18.80
C ASN A 5 20.43 -0.94 18.49
N GLN A 6 20.95 0.28 18.31
CA GLN A 6 20.12 1.43 17.92
C GLN A 6 19.56 1.28 16.51
N LEU A 7 20.37 0.75 15.59
CA LEU A 7 19.94 0.49 14.21
C LEU A 7 18.86 -0.62 14.15
N TYR A 8 19.03 -1.68 14.95
CA TYR A 8 18.05 -2.76 15.09
C TYR A 8 16.71 -2.25 15.65
N THR A 9 16.75 -1.48 16.74
CA THR A 9 15.54 -0.86 17.30
C THR A 9 14.84 0.06 16.31
N LEU A 10 15.61 0.86 15.56
CA LEU A 10 15.06 1.74 14.54
C LEU A 10 14.41 0.96 13.40
N ALA A 11 15.02 -0.14 12.96
CA ALA A 11 14.47 -1.00 11.91
C ALA A 11 13.14 -1.65 12.33
N ILE A 12 13.05 -2.16 13.56
CA ILE A 12 11.81 -2.73 14.11
C ILE A 12 10.72 -1.66 14.18
N PHE A 13 11.06 -0.47 14.69
CA PHE A 13 10.10 0.64 14.82
C PHE A 13 9.58 1.10 13.45
N LEU A 14 10.48 1.30 12.50
CA LEU A 14 10.12 1.77 11.17
C LEU A 14 9.37 0.68 10.38
N GLY A 15 9.77 -0.58 10.48
CA GLY A 15 9.11 -1.70 9.83
C GLY A 15 7.69 -1.95 10.36
N SER A 16 7.49 -1.86 11.67
CA SER A 16 6.14 -1.96 12.26
C SER A 16 5.27 -0.75 11.92
N SER A 17 5.83 0.46 11.93
CA SER A 17 5.13 1.66 11.48
C SER A 17 4.72 1.56 10.01
N ALA A 18 5.60 1.05 9.14
CA ALA A 18 5.30 0.84 7.73
C ALA A 18 4.17 -0.18 7.54
N MET A 19 4.19 -1.30 8.27
CA MET A 19 3.09 -2.28 8.23
C MET A 19 1.74 -1.67 8.61
N LEU A 20 1.70 -0.81 9.64
CA LEU A 20 0.47 -0.10 10.03
C LEU A 20 -0.01 0.86 8.93
N LEU A 21 0.90 1.63 8.34
CA LEU A 21 0.57 2.58 7.28
C LEU A 21 0.04 1.88 6.02
N ILE A 22 0.58 0.70 5.67
CA ILE A 22 0.11 -0.10 4.52
C ILE A 22 -1.33 -0.58 4.74
N ILE A 23 -1.63 -1.12 5.92
CA ILE A 23 -3.00 -1.59 6.25
C ILE A 23 -3.97 -0.40 6.26
N LEU A 24 -3.56 0.72 6.84
CA LEU A 24 -4.37 1.94 6.89
C LEU A 24 -4.66 2.49 5.49
N TYR A 25 -3.67 2.51 4.59
CA TYR A 25 -3.87 2.88 3.21
C TYR A 25 -4.93 2.00 2.54
N HIS A 26 -4.81 0.67 2.65
CA HIS A 26 -5.77 -0.26 2.03
C HIS A 26 -7.18 -0.12 2.61
N PHE A 27 -7.26 0.11 3.93
CA PHE A 27 -8.53 0.39 4.59
C PHE A 27 -9.17 1.67 4.07
N LEU A 28 -8.41 2.78 3.99
CA LEU A 28 -8.94 4.04 3.48
C LEU A 28 -9.32 3.95 2.00
N GLU A 29 -8.52 3.28 1.18
CA GLU A 29 -8.77 3.11 -0.26
C GLU A 29 -10.09 2.38 -0.50
N VAL A 30 -10.33 1.25 0.15
CA VAL A 30 -11.57 0.47 -0.01
C VAL A 30 -12.81 1.22 0.50
N ASN A 31 -12.66 2.04 1.54
CA ASN A 31 -13.77 2.81 2.11
C ASN A 31 -13.96 4.20 1.46
N SER A 32 -13.10 4.59 0.52
CA SER A 32 -13.23 5.86 -0.17
C SER A 32 -14.40 5.82 -1.17
N GLU A 33 -15.17 6.90 -1.25
CA GLU A 33 -16.34 7.00 -2.14
C GLU A 33 -15.98 6.84 -3.64
N ASP A 34 -14.73 7.17 -3.99
CA ASP A 34 -14.15 6.99 -5.34
C ASP A 34 -14.00 5.50 -5.71
N HIS A 35 -13.69 4.63 -4.74
CA HIS A 35 -13.49 3.20 -4.95
C HIS A 35 -14.80 2.47 -5.31
N VAL A 36 -15.96 3.00 -4.88
CA VAL A 36 -17.29 2.46 -5.22
C VAL A 36 -17.65 2.73 -6.69
N SER A 37 -17.02 3.74 -7.32
CA SER A 37 -17.30 4.12 -8.71
C SER A 37 -16.38 3.44 -9.73
N GLU A 38 -15.24 2.88 -9.30
CA GLU A 38 -14.21 2.31 -10.18
C GLU A 38 -14.22 0.77 -10.29
N GLU A 39 -15.13 0.05 -9.62
CA GLU A 39 -15.36 -1.40 -9.85
C GLU A 39 -15.98 -1.73 -11.24
N LYS A 40 -15.86 -0.83 -12.22
CA LYS A 40 -15.94 -1.26 -13.63
C LYS A 40 -14.63 -1.95 -13.96
N PRO A 41 -14.65 -3.25 -14.31
CA PRO A 41 -13.45 -4.02 -14.52
C PRO A 41 -12.60 -3.29 -15.57
N LYS A 42 -11.39 -2.87 -15.20
CA LYS A 42 -10.33 -2.53 -16.15
C LYS A 42 -9.96 -3.81 -16.89
N ALA A 43 -10.82 -4.19 -17.84
CA ALA A 43 -10.55 -5.18 -18.85
C ALA A 43 -9.38 -4.64 -19.69
N VAL A 44 -8.19 -5.13 -19.34
CA VAL A 44 -7.05 -5.39 -20.23
C VAL A 44 -7.04 -4.59 -21.54
N ALA A 45 -6.23 -3.53 -21.55
CA ALA A 45 -5.81 -2.87 -22.79
C ALA A 45 -5.06 -3.87 -23.69
N GLY A 46 -5.54 -4.10 -24.92
CA GLY A 46 -4.76 -4.86 -25.91
C GLY A 46 -5.53 -5.30 -27.17
N LYS A 47 -5.45 -4.48 -28.22
CA LYS A 47 -5.56 -4.80 -29.67
C LYS A 47 -5.94 -6.25 -30.07
N VAL A 48 -7.07 -6.43 -30.79
CA VAL A 48 -7.13 -7.28 -32.01
C VAL A 48 -8.19 -6.75 -33.00
N LYS A 49 -7.74 -5.95 -33.97
CA LYS A 49 -8.04 -5.97 -35.43
C LYS A 49 -9.44 -6.43 -35.93
N SER A 50 -10.20 -5.49 -36.51
CA SER A 50 -10.88 -5.61 -37.82
C SER A 50 -11.25 -4.24 -38.37
#